data_AF-A0A7S0QS70-F1
#
_entry.id   AF-A0A7S0QS70-F1
#
_cell.length_a   1.000
_cell.length_b   1.000
_cell.length_c   1.000
_cell.angle_alpha   90.00
_cell.angle_beta   90.00
_cell.angle_gamma   90.00
#
_symmetry.space_group_name_H-M   'P 1'
#
loop_
_entity.id
_entity.type
_entity.pdbx_description
1 polymer ?
#
loop_
_entity_poly.entity_id
_entity_poly.type
_entity_poly.pdbx_seq_one_letter_code
_entity_poly.pdbx_strand_id
1 'polypeptide(L)'
;NKNSSYFVEWIPNNIKASVCDIPPKGLKMAVNFIGNSTAIQEMFKRVSEQFTGMFRRKAFLHWYTGEGMDEMEFTEAESNMNDLVSEYQQYQDATAEEEGEFEEEEAGEGF
;
A
#
# COMPACT_ATOMS: atom_id res chain seq x y z
N ASN A 1 -1.47 20.16 -19.08
CA ASN A 1 -0.74 18.94 -18.69
C ASN A 1 -1.74 17.79 -18.68
N LYS A 2 -1.57 16.71 -19.44
CA LYS A 2 -2.68 15.75 -19.71
C LYS A 2 -2.99 14.79 -18.55
N ASN A 3 -2.00 14.51 -17.71
CA ASN A 3 -2.07 13.48 -16.66
C ASN A 3 -1.77 14.05 -15.27
N SER A 4 -1.82 15.37 -15.08
CA SER A 4 -1.44 15.99 -13.81
C SER A 4 -2.32 15.54 -12.65
N SER A 5 -3.60 15.22 -12.91
CA SER A 5 -4.55 14.73 -11.90
C SER A 5 -4.19 13.34 -11.32
N TYR A 6 -3.21 12.63 -11.89
CA TYR A 6 -2.74 11.35 -11.33
C TYR A 6 -1.59 11.50 -10.33
N PHE A 7 -1.08 12.72 -10.16
CA PHE A 7 -0.01 13.02 -9.23
C PHE A 7 -0.58 13.95 -8.16
N VAL A 8 -0.38 13.59 -6.89
CA VAL A 8 -0.82 14.42 -5.76
C VAL A 8 -0.20 15.81 -5.84
N GLU A 9 -1.02 16.84 -5.62
CA GLU A 9 -0.60 18.25 -5.74
C GLU A 9 0.18 18.72 -4.52
N TRP A 10 -0.06 18.08 -3.37
CA TRP A 10 0.53 18.42 -2.08
C TRP A 10 1.96 17.91 -1.88
N ILE A 11 2.44 16.98 -2.72
CA ILE A 11 3.88 16.64 -2.81
C ILE A 11 4.49 17.31 -4.06
N PRO A 12 5.05 18.52 -3.94
CA PRO A 12 5.62 19.22 -5.09
C PRO A 12 6.87 18.50 -5.61
N ASN A 13 7.05 18.48 -6.93
CA ASN A 13 8.20 17.85 -7.60
C ASN A 13 8.42 16.37 -7.23
N ASN A 14 7.34 15.61 -7.04
CA ASN A 14 7.32 14.19 -6.67
C ASN A 14 7.87 13.22 -7.73
N ILE A 15 8.20 13.71 -8.93
CA ILE A 15 8.88 12.91 -9.98
C ILE A 15 10.37 13.25 -9.99
N LYS A 16 11.20 12.23 -9.77
CA LYS A 16 12.66 12.30 -9.92
C LYS A 16 13.13 11.33 -11.00
N ALA A 17 14.14 11.73 -11.77
CA ALA A 17 14.74 10.90 -12.81
C ALA A 17 16.26 10.90 -12.66
N SER A 18 16.87 9.74 -12.91
CA SER A 18 18.32 9.57 -12.99
C SER A 18 18.66 8.82 -14.28
N VAL A 19 19.87 9.06 -14.78
CA VAL A 19 20.38 8.41 -15.99
C VAL A 19 21.65 7.66 -15.61
N CYS A 20 21.74 6.41 -16.05
CA CYS A 20 22.92 5.57 -15.88
C CYS A 20 23.55 5.32 -17.25
N ASP A 21 24.85 5.59 -17.38
CA ASP A 21 25.58 5.42 -18.64
C ASP A 21 25.84 3.94 -19.00
N ILE A 22 25.68 3.04 -18.03
CA ILE A 22 25.91 1.60 -18.21
C ILE A 22 24.55 0.91 -18.43
N PRO A 23 24.22 0.49 -19.67
CA PRO A 23 22.97 -0.21 -19.93
C PRO A 23 23.01 -1.66 -19.44
N PRO A 24 21.84 -2.28 -19.21
CA PRO A 24 21.77 -3.71 -18.91
C PRO A 24 22.22 -4.56 -20.11
N LYS A 25 22.71 -5.76 -19.82
CA LYS A 25 23.26 -6.69 -20.83
C LYS A 25 22.22 -6.99 -21.91
N GLY A 26 22.61 -6.81 -23.18
CA GLY A 26 21.78 -7.16 -24.35
C GLY A 26 20.80 -6.07 -24.77
N LEU A 27 20.73 -4.93 -24.08
CA LEU A 27 19.87 -3.81 -24.43
C LEU A 27 20.72 -2.55 -24.70
N LYS A 28 20.28 -1.74 -25.67
CA LYS A 28 20.89 -0.43 -25.95
C LYS A 28 20.36 0.67 -25.03
N MET A 29 19.12 0.53 -24.57
CA MET A 29 18.45 1.43 -23.63
C MET A 29 17.44 0.65 -22.81
N ALA A 30 17.25 1.05 -21.56
CA ALA A 30 16.24 0.52 -20.67
C ALA A 30 15.78 1.63 -19.71
N VAL A 31 14.56 1.50 -19.18
CA VAL A 31 14.01 2.38 -18.15
C VAL A 31 13.46 1.48 -17.04
N ASN A 32 13.75 1.84 -15.80
CA ASN A 32 13.09 1.26 -14.63
C ASN A 32 12.25 2.34 -13.97
N PHE A 33 11.00 2.03 -13.64
CA PHE A 33 10.10 2.96 -12.96
C PHE A 33 9.78 2.41 -11.57
N ILE A 34 9.97 3.25 -10.56
CA ILE A 34 9.60 2.97 -9.19
C ILE A 34 8.55 4.00 -8.81
N GLY A 35 7.31 3.55 -8.65
CA GLY A 35 6.20 4.40 -8.24
C GLY A 35 5.66 3.95 -6.89
N ASN A 36 5.54 4.89 -5.96
CA ASN A 36 4.66 4.73 -4.81
C ASN A 36 3.28 5.25 -5.24
N SER A 37 2.31 4.36 -5.44
CA SER A 37 1.00 4.68 -5.97
C SER A 37 -0.08 4.04 -5.12
N THR A 38 -1.14 4.79 -4.81
CA THR A 38 -2.32 4.31 -4.08
C THR A 38 -3.00 3.13 -4.76
N ALA A 39 -2.79 2.94 -6.08
CA ALA A 39 -3.28 1.79 -6.83
C ALA A 39 -2.74 0.44 -6.30
N ILE A 40 -1.65 0.43 -5.52
CA ILE A 40 -1.14 -0.77 -4.86
C ILE A 40 -2.19 -1.41 -3.92
N GLN A 41 -3.16 -0.62 -3.43
CA GLN A 41 -4.25 -1.14 -2.61
C GLN A 41 -5.05 -2.26 -3.31
N GLU A 42 -5.13 -2.29 -4.65
CA GLU A 42 -5.82 -3.34 -5.39
C GLU A 42 -5.15 -4.71 -5.24
N MET A 43 -3.81 -4.72 -5.13
CA MET A 43 -3.04 -5.93 -4.82
C MET A 43 -3.39 -6.46 -3.43
N PHE A 44 -3.44 -5.57 -2.42
CA PHE A 44 -3.79 -5.94 -1.05
C PHE A 44 -5.24 -6.40 -0.94
N LYS A 45 -6.21 -5.71 -1.58
CA LYS A 45 -7.61 -6.14 -1.66
C LYS A 45 -7.74 -7.55 -2.21
N ARG A 46 -7.01 -7.88 -3.28
CA ARG A 46 -7.04 -9.23 -3.87
C ARG A 46 -6.50 -10.31 -2.92
N VAL A 47 -5.43 -10.02 -2.19
CA VAL A 47 -4.88 -10.97 -1.19
C VAL A 47 -5.85 -11.11 -0.01
N SER A 48 -6.40 -9.99 0.48
CA SER A 48 -7.39 -9.95 1.56
C SER A 48 -8.62 -10.79 1.21
N GLU A 49 -9.20 -10.62 0.01
CA GLU A 49 -10.36 -11.42 -0.42
C GLU A 49 -10.10 -12.94 -0.42
N GLN A 50 -8.91 -13.35 -0.89
CA GLN A 50 -8.50 -14.76 -0.87
C GLN A 50 -8.31 -15.26 0.55
N PHE A 51 -7.64 -14.47 1.38
CA PHE A 51 -7.42 -14.76 2.79
C PHE A 51 -8.75 -14.91 3.53
N THR A 52 -9.64 -13.93 3.46
CA THR A 52 -10.97 -13.95 4.07
C THR A 52 -11.75 -15.19 3.62
N GLY A 53 -11.68 -15.54 2.33
CA GLY A 53 -12.33 -16.72 1.78
C GLY A 53 -11.85 -18.04 2.40
N MET A 54 -10.55 -18.16 2.67
CA MET A 54 -9.95 -19.33 3.30
C MET A 54 -10.18 -19.35 4.82
N PHE A 55 -9.95 -18.21 5.47
CA PHE A 55 -10.02 -18.05 6.92
C PHE A 55 -11.44 -18.26 7.45
N ARG A 56 -12.47 -17.74 6.76
CA ARG A 56 -13.89 -18.00 7.11
C ARG A 56 -14.26 -19.49 7.10
N ARG A 57 -13.55 -20.31 6.33
CA ARG A 57 -13.75 -21.77 6.27
C ARG A 57 -12.82 -22.52 7.20
N LYS A 58 -11.96 -21.82 7.94
CA LYS A 58 -10.85 -22.36 8.75
C LYS A 58 -9.99 -23.36 7.96
N ALA A 59 -9.86 -23.14 6.64
CA ALA A 59 -9.13 -24.05 5.76
C ALA A 59 -7.63 -23.98 6.08
N PHE A 60 -7.02 -25.14 6.36
CA PHE A 60 -5.60 -25.28 6.74
C PHE A 60 -5.15 -24.52 8.01
N LEU A 61 -6.08 -23.92 8.78
CA LEU A 61 -5.76 -23.13 9.97
C LEU A 61 -4.95 -23.94 11.02
N HIS A 62 -5.26 -25.22 11.17
CA HIS A 62 -4.58 -26.13 12.10
C HIS A 62 -3.07 -26.28 11.87
N TRP A 63 -2.55 -26.00 10.67
CA TRP A 63 -1.11 -26.02 10.42
C TRP A 63 -0.38 -24.89 11.11
N TYR A 64 -1.05 -23.77 11.36
CA TYR A 64 -0.47 -22.62 12.03
C TYR A 64 -0.71 -22.68 13.53
N THR A 65 -1.94 -23.02 13.95
CA THR A 65 -2.24 -23.16 15.38
C THR A 65 -1.54 -24.36 16.02
N GLY A 66 -1.22 -25.40 15.24
CA GLY A 66 -0.39 -26.53 15.68
C GLY A 66 1.06 -26.16 15.99
N GLU A 67 1.57 -25.06 15.40
CA GLU A 67 2.91 -24.52 15.66
C GLU A 67 2.90 -23.44 16.77
N GLY A 68 1.73 -23.18 17.38
CA GLY A 68 1.59 -22.27 18.52
C GLY A 68 1.01 -20.89 18.20
N MET A 69 0.57 -20.65 16.96
CA MET A 69 -0.09 -19.40 16.56
C MET A 69 -1.53 -19.33 17.11
N ASP A 70 -1.99 -18.16 17.53
CA ASP A 70 -3.39 -17.96 17.93
C ASP A 70 -4.27 -17.60 16.71
N GLU A 71 -5.54 -18.02 16.72
CA GLU A 71 -6.51 -17.62 15.68
C GLU A 71 -6.76 -16.10 15.69
N MET A 72 -6.58 -15.45 16.83
CA MET A 72 -6.67 -13.99 16.95
C MET A 72 -5.61 -13.27 16.13
N GLU A 73 -4.39 -13.82 16.01
CA GLU A 73 -3.32 -13.22 15.21
C GLU A 73 -3.68 -13.15 13.71
N PHE A 74 -4.47 -14.10 13.21
CA PHE A 74 -5.02 -14.04 11.84
C PHE A 74 -6.02 -12.91 11.67
N THR A 75 -6.84 -12.68 12.69
CA THR A 75 -7.85 -11.60 12.69
C THR A 75 -7.18 -10.23 12.77
N GLU A 76 -6.13 -10.11 13.57
CA GLU A 76 -5.29 -8.90 13.64
C GLU A 76 -4.62 -8.62 12.29
N ALA A 77 -4.02 -9.64 11.67
CA ALA A 77 -3.39 -9.49 10.35
C ALA A 77 -4.40 -9.09 9.25
N GLU A 78 -5.62 -9.63 9.29
CA GLU A 78 -6.72 -9.24 8.39
C GLU A 78 -7.11 -7.78 8.62
N SER A 79 -7.25 -7.35 9.89
CA SER A 79 -7.56 -5.96 10.24
C SER A 79 -6.50 -5.01 9.71
N ASN A 80 -5.23 -5.25 10.05
CA ASN A 80 -4.12 -4.39 9.64
C ASN A 80 -4.02 -4.25 8.11
N MET A 81 -4.33 -5.32 7.36
CA MET A 81 -4.37 -5.25 5.90
C MET A 81 -5.51 -4.37 5.38
N ASN A 82 -6.68 -4.41 6.02
CA ASN A 82 -7.81 -3.57 5.67
C ASN A 82 -7.58 -2.10 6.06
N ASP A 83 -6.89 -1.86 7.18
CA ASP A 83 -6.51 -0.52 7.63
C ASP A 83 -5.54 0.11 6.62
N LEU A 84 -4.49 -0.63 6.21
CA LEU A 84 -3.56 -0.18 5.16
C LEU A 84 -4.28 0.14 3.83
N VAL A 85 -5.25 -0.68 3.44
CA VAL A 85 -6.08 -0.41 2.25
C VAL A 85 -6.88 0.90 2.41
N SER A 86 -7.38 1.16 3.61
CA SER A 86 -8.16 2.36 3.93
C SER A 86 -7.29 3.61 3.90
N GLU A 87 -6.08 3.55 4.46
CA GLU A 87 -5.08 4.64 4.38
C GLU A 87 -4.76 5.01 2.92
N TYR A 88 -4.53 4.01 2.05
CA TYR A 88 -4.30 4.30 0.63
C TYR A 88 -5.50 4.93 -0.07
N GLN A 89 -6.72 4.53 0.31
CA GLN A 89 -7.94 5.14 -0.22
C GLN A 89 -8.08 6.58 0.23
N GLN A 90 -7.80 6.85 1.51
CA GLN A 90 -7.81 8.18 2.10
C GLN A 90 -6.87 9.13 1.36
N TYR A 91 -5.61 8.76 1.12
CA TYR A 91 -4.67 9.59 0.35
C TYR A 91 -5.02 9.73 -1.14
N GLN A 92 -5.75 8.78 -1.71
CA GLN A 92 -6.19 8.86 -3.10
C GLN A 92 -7.28 9.92 -3.29
N ASP A 93 -8.15 10.06 -2.29
CA ASP A 93 -9.26 10.99 -2.31
C ASP A 93 -8.88 12.37 -1.75
N ALA A 94 -7.76 12.46 -1.00
CA ALA A 94 -7.25 13.68 -0.40
C ALA A 94 -6.90 14.77 -1.42
N THR A 95 -7.26 16.01 -1.08
CA THR A 95 -6.91 17.22 -1.82
C THR A 95 -5.93 18.09 -1.04
N ALA A 96 -5.22 18.99 -1.72
CA ALA A 96 -4.23 19.87 -1.08
C ALA A 96 -4.83 20.85 -0.05
N GLU A 97 -6.16 21.01 0.00
CA GLU A 97 -6.86 21.83 0.99
C GLU A 97 -7.10 21.08 2.32
N GLU A 98 -7.01 19.74 2.30
CA GLU A 98 -7.34 18.85 3.44
C GLU A 98 -6.11 18.44 4.28
N GLU A 99 -4.88 18.78 3.86
CA GLU A 99 -3.64 18.40 4.59
C GLU A 99 -3.59 18.88 6.05
N GLY A 100 -4.24 20.01 6.37
CA GLY A 100 -4.21 20.59 7.71
C GLY A 100 -4.96 19.80 8.79
N GLU A 101 -5.81 18.84 8.42
CA GLU A 101 -6.61 18.05 9.37
C GLU A 101 -6.01 16.67 9.66
N PHE A 102 -5.06 16.19 8.84
CA PHE A 102 -4.57 14.81 8.87
C PHE A 102 -3.27 14.68 9.68
N GLU A 103 -2.48 15.76 9.78
CA GLU A 103 -1.29 15.83 10.66
C GLU A 103 -1.67 15.85 12.16
N GLU A 104 -2.91 16.23 12.53
CA GLU A 104 -3.35 16.24 13.92
C GLU A 104 -3.70 14.84 14.47
N GLU A 105 -4.07 13.87 13.62
CA GLU A 105 -4.39 12.50 14.06
C GLU A 105 -3.14 11.65 14.34
N GLU A 106 -2.06 11.76 13.55
CA GLU A 106 -0.80 11.06 13.84
C GLU A 106 -0.05 11.61 15.06
N ALA A 107 -0.30 12.85 15.47
CA ALA A 107 0.33 13.46 16.64
C ALA A 107 -0.32 13.06 17.97
N GLY A 108 -1.45 12.35 17.95
CA GLY A 108 -2.24 11.99 19.14
C GLY A 108 -1.86 10.68 19.84
N GLU A 109 -1.05 9.81 19.22
CA GLU A 109 -0.66 8.51 19.77
C GLU A 109 0.85 8.39 20.06
N GLY A 110 1.45 9.48 20.54
CA GLY A 110 2.84 9.54 20.98
C GLY A 110 3.02 10.01 22.42
N PHE A 111 2.83 9.09 23.38
CA PHE A 111 3.06 9.17 24.84
C PHE A 111 2.04 9.92 25.72
#